data_AF-A0AAV7HQ72-F1
#
_entry.id   AF-A0AAV7HQ72-F1
#
_cell.length_a   1.000
_cell.length_b   1.000
_cell.length_c   1.000
_cell.angle_alpha   90.00
_cell.angle_beta   90.00
_cell.angle_gamma   90.00
#
_symmetry.space_group_name_H-M   'P 1'
#
loop_
_entity.id
_entity.type
_entity.pdbx_description
1 polymer ?
#
loop_
_entity_poly.entity_id
_entity_poly.type
_entity_poly.pdbx_seq_one_letter_code
_entity_poly.pdbx_strand_id
1 'polypeptide(L)'
;MAWRSDFMQEGLRGSFMTAVTCILGLQYGHILVQLEDHKDRLKHWLQFSVSVFSFGLFLNLIGDPLNKQLYTVSYALLTTGSAGLTFCALYVLVDVGGYRCLTCILEWMGRHSLSIFILVPSNVAIIVLQGFYWNNPKNNIVHWVLSFFSVHR
;
A
#
# COMPACT_ATOMS: atom_id res chain seq x y z
N MET A 1 9.33 28.83 20.62
CA MET A 1 10.11 27.61 20.96
C MET A 1 9.27 26.34 20.96
N ALA A 2 7.98 26.36 21.32
CA ALA A 2 7.09 25.18 21.31
C ALA A 2 7.04 24.43 19.95
N TRP A 3 6.98 25.16 18.82
CA TRP A 3 6.96 24.54 17.48
C TRP A 3 8.11 23.57 17.19
N ARG A 4 9.30 23.77 17.77
CA ARG A 4 10.46 22.90 17.49
C ARG A 4 10.43 21.61 18.31
N SER A 5 9.83 21.61 19.50
CA SER A 5 9.65 20.40 20.31
C SER A 5 8.59 19.47 19.71
N ASP A 6 7.48 20.01 19.20
CA ASP A 6 6.42 19.20 18.58
C ASP A 6 6.90 18.51 17.30
N PHE A 7 7.56 19.25 16.39
CA PHE A 7 8.11 18.67 15.15
C PHE A 7 9.14 17.56 15.39
N MET A 8 9.99 17.69 16.41
CA MET A 8 10.97 16.66 16.77
C MET A 8 10.29 15.42 17.35
N GLN A 9 9.23 15.60 18.15
CA GLN A 9 8.52 14.51 18.78
C GLN A 9 7.61 13.75 17.82
N GLU A 10 7.06 14.42 16.80
CA GLU A 10 6.33 13.80 15.69
C GLU A 10 7.29 13.05 14.74
N GLY A 11 8.44 13.66 14.40
CA GLY A 11 9.44 13.03 13.55
C GLY A 11 10.05 11.76 14.15
N LEU A 12 10.32 11.76 15.46
CA LEU A 12 10.83 10.58 16.17
C LEU A 12 9.80 9.44 16.19
N ARG A 13 8.53 9.75 16.48
CA ARG A 13 7.44 8.77 16.46
C ARG A 13 7.20 8.18 15.07
N GLY A 14 7.24 9.02 14.03
CA GLY A 14 7.11 8.57 12.64
C GLY A 14 8.28 7.69 12.18
N SER A 15 9.51 8.04 12.55
CA SER A 15 10.70 7.26 12.18
C SER A 15 10.70 5.88 12.86
N PHE A 16 10.35 5.83 14.15
CA PHE A 16 10.21 4.58 14.89
C PHE A 16 9.14 3.68 14.27
N MET A 17 7.97 4.24 13.96
CA MET A 17 6.88 3.51 13.31
C MET A 17 7.28 2.95 11.94
N THR A 18 7.97 3.76 11.15
CA THR A 18 8.46 3.36 9.82
C THR A 18 9.46 2.20 9.96
N ALA A 19 10.40 2.30 10.89
CA ALA A 19 11.38 1.24 11.16
C ALA A 19 10.69 -0.08 11.58
N VAL A 20 9.72 -0.01 12.50
CA VAL A 20 8.95 -1.20 12.93
C VAL A 20 8.20 -1.82 11.74
N THR A 21 7.53 -1.00 10.92
CA THR A 21 6.77 -1.47 9.75
C THR A 21 7.69 -2.12 8.72
N CYS A 22 8.88 -1.57 8.48
CA CYS A 22 9.89 -2.16 7.60
C CYS A 22 10.40 -3.51 8.15
N ILE A 23 10.72 -3.61 9.44
CA ILE A 23 11.17 -4.86 10.06
C ILE A 23 10.08 -5.93 9.98
N LEU A 24 8.82 -5.57 10.27
CA LEU A 24 7.69 -6.48 10.15
C LEU A 24 7.51 -6.94 8.70
N GLY A 25 7.57 -6.04 7.72
CA GLY A 25 7.51 -6.38 6.30
C GLY A 25 8.63 -7.33 5.87
N LEU A 26 9.85 -7.09 6.35
CA LEU A 26 11.01 -7.95 6.07
C LEU A 26 10.84 -9.33 6.72
N GLN A 27 10.28 -9.39 7.93
CA GLN A 27 9.94 -10.64 8.60
C GLN A 27 8.92 -11.46 7.79
N TYR A 28 7.86 -10.84 7.27
CA TYR A 28 6.91 -11.53 6.38
C TYR A 28 7.59 -12.04 5.10
N GLY A 29 8.45 -11.25 4.48
CA GLY A 29 9.20 -11.65 3.27
C GLY A 29 10.20 -12.79 3.53
N HIS A 30 10.92 -12.75 4.65
CA HIS A 30 11.84 -13.80 5.04
C HIS A 30 11.11 -15.12 5.28
N ILE A 31 10.00 -15.08 6.03
CA ILE A 31 9.17 -16.26 6.26
C ILE A 31 8.56 -16.78 4.96
N LEU A 32 8.28 -15.93 3.96
CA LEU A 32 7.78 -16.31 2.62
C LEU A 32 8.82 -17.07 1.77
N VAL A 33 10.11 -16.87 1.99
CA VAL A 33 11.16 -17.58 1.25
C VAL A 33 11.57 -18.89 1.92
N GLN A 34 11.50 -18.98 3.25
CA GLN A 34 12.27 -19.98 4.00
C GLN A 34 11.53 -21.28 4.37
N LEU A 35 10.21 -21.39 4.20
CA LEU A 35 9.47 -22.60 4.58
C LEU A 35 8.78 -23.23 3.36
N GLU A 36 8.93 -24.53 3.15
CA GLU A 36 8.30 -25.23 2.03
C GLU A 36 6.89 -25.75 2.36
N ASP A 37 6.55 -25.94 3.64
CA ASP A 37 5.26 -26.49 4.07
C ASP A 37 4.17 -25.40 4.17
N HIS A 38 3.12 -25.49 3.35
CA HIS A 38 2.17 -24.39 3.14
C HIS A 38 1.23 -24.15 4.33
N LYS A 39 0.90 -25.20 5.10
CA LYS A 39 -0.16 -25.11 6.13
C LYS A 39 0.34 -24.57 7.47
N ASP A 40 1.51 -25.02 7.94
CA ASP A 40 2.07 -24.56 9.22
C ASP A 40 2.61 -23.13 9.15
N ARG A 41 3.04 -22.68 7.96
CA ARG A 41 3.41 -21.28 7.69
C ARG A 41 2.24 -20.34 7.83
N LEU A 42 1.13 -20.68 7.18
CA LEU A 42 -0.05 -19.86 7.19
C LEU A 42 -0.55 -19.65 8.61
N LYS A 43 -0.53 -20.71 9.42
CA LYS A 43 -0.94 -20.65 10.82
C LYS A 43 -0.05 -19.71 11.65
N HIS A 44 1.27 -19.78 11.48
CA HIS A 44 2.19 -18.84 12.14
C HIS A 44 2.01 -17.40 11.66
N TRP A 45 1.78 -17.19 10.36
CA TRP A 45 1.49 -15.87 9.80
C TRP A 45 0.20 -15.26 10.33
N LEU A 46 -0.90 -16.03 10.29
CA LEU A 46 -2.17 -15.59 10.83
C LEU A 46 -2.03 -15.27 12.31
N GLN A 47 -1.37 -16.13 13.09
CA GLN A 47 -1.16 -15.90 14.52
C GLN A 47 -0.37 -14.60 14.77
N PHE A 48 0.70 -14.36 14.01
CA PHE A 48 1.50 -13.15 14.13
C PHE A 48 0.72 -11.89 13.73
N SER A 49 0.02 -11.91 12.59
CA SER A 49 -0.80 -10.79 12.12
C SER A 49 -1.95 -10.47 13.09
N VAL A 50 -2.66 -11.49 13.58
CA VAL A 50 -3.73 -11.33 14.58
C VAL A 50 -3.17 -10.77 15.88
N SER A 51 -2.00 -11.21 16.33
CA SER A 51 -1.36 -10.68 17.53
C SER A 51 -1.03 -9.20 17.40
N VAL A 52 -0.41 -8.80 16.27
CA VAL A 52 -0.08 -7.39 15.99
C VAL A 52 -1.35 -6.53 15.87
N PHE A 53 -2.38 -7.04 15.20
CA PHE A 53 -3.66 -6.36 15.06
C PHE A 53 -4.39 -6.19 16.40
N SER A 54 -4.43 -7.24 17.23
CA SER A 54 -5.04 -7.20 18.56
C SER A 54 -4.30 -6.24 19.48
N PHE A 55 -2.97 -6.19 19.40
CA PHE A 55 -2.17 -5.21 20.16
C PHE A 55 -2.45 -3.77 19.71
N GLY A 56 -2.60 -3.54 18.40
CA GLY A 56 -3.02 -2.25 17.86
C GLY A 56 -4.42 -1.82 18.33
N LEU A 57 -5.38 -2.75 18.37
CA LEU A 57 -6.72 -2.52 18.93
C LEU A 57 -6.68 -2.22 20.43
N PHE A 58 -5.89 -2.96 21.20
CA PHE A 58 -5.74 -2.73 22.64
C PHE A 58 -5.18 -1.32 22.91
N LEU A 59 -4.14 -0.91 22.19
CA LEU A 59 -3.58 0.44 22.27
C LEU A 59 -4.58 1.51 21.82
N ASN A 60 -5.45 1.20 20.87
CA ASN A 60 -6.52 2.10 20.44
C ASN A 60 -7.63 2.28 21.49
N LEU A 61 -7.89 1.26 22.31
CA LEU A 61 -8.87 1.36 23.40
C LEU A 61 -8.33 2.17 24.58
N ILE A 62 -7.00 2.22 24.75
CA ILE A 62 -6.32 2.93 25.85
C ILE A 62 -5.93 4.36 25.45
N GLY A 63 -5.60 4.60 24.18
CA GLY A 63 -5.07 5.88 23.68
C GLY A 63 -6.03 6.60 22.74
N ASP A 64 -5.92 7.93 22.73
CA ASP A 64 -6.72 8.92 21.98
C ASP A 64 -7.36 8.48 20.65
N PRO A 65 -8.56 9.02 20.33
CA PRO A 65 -9.40 8.58 19.22
C PRO A 65 -8.67 8.62 17.86
N LEU A 66 -8.85 7.55 17.06
CA LEU A 66 -8.33 7.36 15.69
C LEU A 66 -8.52 8.54 14.73
N ASN A 67 -9.42 9.45 15.05
CA ASN A 67 -9.96 10.44 14.14
C ASN A 67 -9.07 11.69 13.95
N LYS A 68 -7.94 11.85 14.66
CA LYS A 68 -7.17 13.11 14.60
C LYS A 68 -5.74 13.06 14.05
N GLN A 69 -5.03 11.93 14.03
CA GLN A 69 -3.64 11.90 13.55
C GLN A 69 -3.28 10.56 12.88
N LEU A 70 -2.83 10.65 11.62
CA LEU A 70 -2.28 9.52 10.83
C LEU A 70 -1.00 8.90 11.45
N TYR A 71 -0.42 9.55 12.47
CA TYR A 71 0.88 9.22 13.06
C TYR A 71 0.79 8.51 14.42
N THR A 72 -0.42 8.13 14.87
CA THR A 72 -0.57 7.39 16.13
C THR A 72 -0.08 5.95 15.97
N VAL A 73 0.68 5.48 16.96
CA VAL A 73 1.26 4.12 16.99
C VAL A 73 0.18 3.03 16.87
N SER A 74 -0.98 3.23 17.50
CA SER A 74 -2.13 2.33 17.41
C SER A 74 -2.65 2.20 15.98
N TYR A 75 -2.79 3.31 15.26
CA TYR A 75 -3.25 3.32 13.86
C TYR A 75 -2.25 2.61 12.94
N ALA A 76 -0.95 2.84 13.15
CA ALA A 76 0.10 2.18 12.41
C ALA A 76 0.11 0.65 12.62
N LEU A 77 0.01 0.19 13.87
CA LEU A 77 -0.06 -1.23 14.19
C LEU A 77 -1.34 -1.89 13.65
N LEU A 78 -2.46 -1.17 13.72
CA LEU A 78 -3.73 -1.63 13.15
C LEU A 78 -3.63 -1.79 11.62
N THR A 79 -3.05 -0.80 10.95
CA THR A 79 -2.85 -0.81 9.49
C THR A 79 -1.90 -1.94 9.09
N THR A 80 -0.76 -2.09 9.77
CA THR A 80 0.21 -3.16 9.51
C THR A 80 -0.38 -4.55 9.79
N GLY A 81 -1.16 -4.71 10.87
CA GLY A 81 -1.88 -5.95 11.16
C GLY A 81 -2.93 -6.27 10.09
N SER A 82 -3.70 -5.28 9.65
CA SER A 82 -4.69 -5.45 8.58
C SER A 82 -4.05 -5.80 7.23
N ALA A 83 -2.89 -5.23 6.92
CA ALA A 83 -2.11 -5.56 5.74
C ALA A 83 -1.60 -7.01 5.79
N GLY A 84 -1.11 -7.47 6.95
CA GLY A 84 -0.71 -8.86 7.17
C GLY A 84 -1.87 -9.85 7.04
N LEU A 85 -3.05 -9.53 7.58
CA LEU A 85 -4.27 -10.33 7.41
C LEU A 85 -4.72 -10.39 5.95
N THR A 86 -4.70 -9.25 5.24
CA THR A 86 -5.05 -9.17 3.82
C THR A 86 -4.07 -10.00 2.99
N PHE A 87 -2.78 -9.95 3.31
CA PHE A 87 -1.76 -10.77 2.66
C PHE A 87 -2.00 -12.27 2.89
N CYS A 88 -2.35 -12.68 4.11
CA CYS A 88 -2.74 -14.06 4.41
C CYS A 88 -3.99 -14.49 3.61
N ALA A 89 -5.00 -13.61 3.53
CA ALA A 89 -6.22 -13.87 2.76
C ALA A 89 -5.93 -14.03 1.27
N LEU A 90 -5.09 -13.17 0.70
CA LEU A 90 -4.64 -13.27 -0.69
C LEU A 90 -3.86 -14.57 -0.93
N TYR A 91 -3.00 -14.98 0.00
CA TYR A 91 -2.28 -16.25 -0.10
C TYR A 91 -3.24 -17.44 -0.14
N VAL A 92 -4.21 -17.53 0.79
CA VAL A 92 -5.23 -18.60 0.77
C VAL A 92 -6.04 -18.56 -0.53
N LEU A 93 -6.47 -17.37 -0.97
CA LEU A 93 -7.28 -17.21 -2.18
C LEU A 93 -6.54 -17.70 -3.43
N VAL A 94 -5.26 -17.36 -3.54
CA VAL A 94 -4.44 -17.70 -4.71
C VAL A 94 -4.00 -19.16 -4.69
N ASP A 95 -3.49 -19.61 -3.54
CA ASP A 95 -2.82 -20.90 -3.40
C ASP A 95 -3.83 -22.05 -3.17
N VAL A 96 -4.84 -21.83 -2.34
CA VAL A 96 -5.92 -22.82 -2.08
C VAL A 96 -7.08 -22.66 -3.06
N GLY A 97 -7.43 -21.41 -3.40
CA GLY A 97 -8.55 -21.11 -4.30
C GLY A 97 -8.23 -21.15 -5.79
N GLY A 98 -6.95 -21.22 -6.18
CA GLY A 98 -6.53 -21.36 -7.59
C GLY A 98 -6.87 -20.15 -8.48
N TYR A 99 -7.23 -19.00 -7.92
CA TYR A 99 -7.65 -17.82 -8.66
C TYR A 99 -6.47 -17.08 -9.34
N ARG A 100 -5.94 -17.66 -10.43
CA ARG A 100 -4.82 -17.10 -11.22
C ARG A 100 -5.07 -15.74 -11.87
N CYS A 101 -6.33 -15.31 -12.01
CA CYS A 101 -6.65 -14.03 -12.63
C CYS A 101 -6.23 -12.84 -11.74
N LEU A 102 -6.49 -12.92 -10.44
CA LEU A 102 -6.12 -11.88 -9.47
C LEU A 102 -4.61 -11.74 -9.35
N THR A 103 -3.86 -12.84 -9.41
CA THR A 103 -2.38 -12.80 -9.39
C THR A 103 -1.80 -12.07 -10.59
N CYS A 104 -2.40 -12.20 -11.78
CA CYS A 104 -1.90 -11.53 -12.97
C CYS A 104 -1.98 -10.01 -12.84
N ILE A 105 -3.11 -9.49 -12.34
CA ILE A 105 -3.31 -8.05 -12.11
C ILE A 105 -2.38 -7.54 -10.99
N LEU A 106 -2.28 -8.28 -9.89
CA LEU A 106 -1.40 -7.94 -8.76
C LEU A 106 0.09 -7.96 -9.15
N GLU A 107 0.52 -8.97 -9.94
CA GLU A 107 1.90 -9.07 -10.42
C GLU A 107 2.24 -7.91 -11.37
N TRP A 108 1.33 -7.59 -12.30
CA TRP A 108 1.52 -6.46 -13.21
C TRP A 108 1.63 -5.14 -12.46
N MET A 109 0.74 -4.90 -11.49
CA MET A 109 0.78 -3.72 -10.62
C MET A 109 2.09 -3.67 -9.82
N GLY A 110 2.55 -4.81 -9.29
CA GLY A 110 3.80 -4.90 -8.54
C GLY A 110 5.04 -4.58 -9.40
N ARG A 111 5.12 -5.14 -10.61
CA ARG A 111 6.23 -4.94 -11.56
C ARG A 111 6.36 -3.49 -12.01
N HIS A 112 5.25 -2.76 -12.10
CA HIS A 112 5.22 -1.35 -12.52
C HIS A 112 5.04 -0.36 -11.36
N SER A 113 5.22 -0.78 -10.09
CA SER A 113 4.87 0.05 -8.92
C SER A 113 5.60 1.40 -8.87
N LEU A 114 6.90 1.44 -9.18
CA LEU A 114 7.69 2.69 -9.16
C LEU A 114 7.25 3.66 -10.27
N SER A 115 6.94 3.14 -11.47
CA SER A 115 6.39 3.94 -12.56
C SER A 115 5.03 4.53 -12.19
N ILE A 116 4.14 3.72 -11.61
CA ILE A 116 2.81 4.17 -11.17
C ILE A 116 2.94 5.22 -10.06
N PHE A 117 3.83 5.00 -9.08
CA PHE A 117 4.07 5.92 -7.98
C PHE A 117 4.53 7.31 -8.44
N ILE A 118 5.32 7.39 -9.51
CA ILE A 118 5.74 8.66 -10.08
C ILE A 118 4.62 9.29 -10.92
N LEU A 119 3.92 8.48 -11.72
CA LEU A 119 2.94 8.93 -12.71
C LEU A 119 1.60 9.40 -12.11
N VAL A 120 1.17 8.83 -10.98
CA VAL A 120 -0.11 9.17 -10.33
C VAL A 120 -0.10 10.58 -9.71
N PRO A 121 0.87 10.94 -8.85
CA PRO A 121 0.92 12.28 -8.25
C PRO A 121 1.51 13.33 -9.18
N SER A 122 2.47 12.92 -10.02
CA SER A 122 3.03 13.83 -11.00
C SER A 122 2.08 13.82 -12.18
N ASN A 123 1.35 14.92 -12.40
CA ASN A 123 0.54 15.17 -13.61
C ASN A 123 1.34 15.07 -14.94
N VAL A 124 2.55 14.51 -14.93
CA VAL A 124 3.38 14.08 -16.05
C VAL A 124 2.57 13.32 -17.09
N ALA A 125 1.64 12.44 -16.71
CA ALA A 125 0.75 11.81 -17.70
C ALA A 125 -0.07 12.85 -18.48
N ILE A 126 -0.63 13.85 -17.78
CA ILE A 126 -1.42 14.94 -18.36
C ILE A 126 -0.52 15.88 -19.18
N ILE A 127 0.68 16.19 -18.69
CA ILE A 127 1.65 17.07 -19.34
C ILE A 127 2.23 16.39 -20.59
N VAL A 128 2.44 15.08 -20.59
CA VAL A 128 2.83 14.32 -21.79
C VAL A 128 1.67 14.26 -22.77
N LEU A 129 0.44 14.03 -22.31
CA LEU A 129 -0.77 14.03 -23.15
C LEU A 129 -1.05 15.41 -23.79
N GLN A 130 -0.80 16.50 -23.07
CA GLN A 130 -0.98 17.87 -23.57
C GLN A 130 0.25 18.40 -24.32
N GLY A 131 1.45 17.98 -23.92
CA GLY A 131 2.72 18.44 -24.47
C GLY A 131 3.15 17.67 -25.72
N PHE A 132 2.61 16.47 -25.95
CA PHE A 132 2.83 15.74 -27.19
C PHE A 132 1.93 16.29 -28.30
N TYR A 133 2.46 17.34 -28.90
CA TYR A 133 1.88 18.02 -30.05
C TYR A 133 2.38 17.36 -31.33
N TRP A 134 1.49 16.77 -32.12
CA TRP A 134 1.87 16.22 -33.43
C TRP A 134 1.64 17.26 -34.53
N ASN A 135 2.72 17.91 -34.94
CA ASN A 135 2.86 18.73 -36.15
C ASN A 135 2.05 20.05 -36.25
N ASN A 136 0.89 20.22 -35.58
CA ASN A 136 0.06 21.46 -35.61
C ASN A 136 -0.75 21.73 -34.32
N PRO A 137 -1.11 22.99 -33.96
CA PRO A 137 -1.68 23.37 -32.65
C PRO A 137 -3.10 22.94 -32.45
N LYS A 138 -3.70 22.48 -33.53
CA LYS A 138 -5.07 22.04 -33.61
C LYS A 138 -5.19 20.51 -33.52
N ASN A 139 -4.07 19.76 -33.54
CA ASN A 139 -4.06 18.30 -33.58
C ASN A 139 -3.55 17.72 -32.25
N ASN A 140 -4.21 18.09 -31.16
CA ASN A 140 -3.86 17.63 -29.82
C ASN A 140 -4.47 16.24 -29.58
N ILE A 141 -3.72 15.31 -28.98
CA ILE A 141 -4.20 13.93 -28.70
C ILE A 141 -5.43 13.96 -27.78
N VAL A 142 -5.55 15.00 -26.96
CA VAL A 142 -6.71 15.27 -26.12
C VAL A 142 -8.03 15.30 -26.93
N HIS A 143 -8.03 15.90 -28.13
CA HIS A 143 -9.23 15.93 -28.97
C HIS A 143 -9.60 14.54 -29.50
N TRP A 144 -8.62 13.68 -29.76
CA TRP A 144 -8.84 12.31 -30.21
C TRP A 144 -9.36 11.41 -29.07
N VAL A 145 -8.82 11.57 -27.85
CA VAL A 145 -9.33 10.86 -26.67
C VAL A 145 -10.74 11.30 -26.32
N LEU A 146 -11.05 12.60 -26.40
CA LEU A 146 -12.40 13.13 -26.20
C LEU A 146 -13.38 12.66 -27.28
N SER A 147 -12.96 12.60 -28.56
CA SER A 147 -13.83 12.07 -29.63
C SER A 147 -14.08 10.57 -29.47
N PHE A 148 -13.07 9.80 -29.05
CA PHE A 148 -13.21 8.37 -28.76
C PHE A 148 -14.18 8.10 -27.60
N PHE A 149 -14.08 8.87 -26.50
CA PHE A 149 -15.01 8.77 -25.37
C PHE A 149 -16.42 9.23 -25.73
N SER A 150 -16.56 10.25 -26.59
CA SER A 150 -17.87 10.75 -27.03
C SER A 150 -18.56 9.84 -28.05
N VAL A 151 -17.81 8.98 -28.74
CA VAL A 151 -18.31 7.96 -29.67
C VAL A 151 -18.80 6.70 -28.95
N HIS A 152 -18.32 6.45 -27.72
CA HIS A 152 -18.69 5.26 -26.96
C HIS A 152 -19.79 5.50 -25.90
N ARG A 153 -20.51 6.63 -26.01
CA ARG A 153 -21.77 6.93 -25.30
C ARG A 153 -22.91 7.00 -26.32
#